data_AF-A0A7Y5H0I2-F1
#
_entry.id   AF-A0A7Y5H0I2-F1
#
_cell.length_a   1.000
_cell.length_b   1.000
_cell.length_c   1.000
_cell.angle_alpha   90.00
_cell.angle_beta   90.00
_cell.angle_gamma   90.00
#
_symmetry.space_group_name_H-M   'P 1'
#
loop_
_entity.id
_entity.type
_entity.pdbx_description
1 polymer ?
#
loop_
_entity_poly.entity_id
_entity_poly.type
_entity_poly.pdbx_seq_one_letter_code
_entity_poly.pdbx_strand_id
1 'polypeptide(L)'
;MTCRCNQQGLPLHPRGEPGEMVPWTYLGGRTSATTVTQPTEDWLDGAPFRELLLYVDVKDFDGSPHLYIQTSCVEDESGFVTMVDHALTGHGRTFYKVASSDTVPMARFVRWRIAGASAQWRVTFRVLAALKRQR
;
A
#
# COMPACT_ATOMS: atom_id res chain seq x y z
N MET A 1 -15.90 22.33 31.52
CA MET A 1 -14.86 22.70 30.54
C MET A 1 -14.28 21.42 29.96
N THR A 2 -14.77 21.00 28.81
CA THR A 2 -14.46 19.69 28.22
C THR A 2 -13.44 19.90 27.11
N CYS A 3 -12.19 19.52 27.35
CA CYS A 3 -11.13 19.59 26.35
C CYS A 3 -11.40 18.54 25.25
N ARG A 4 -11.94 18.98 24.10
CA ARG A 4 -12.03 18.16 22.89
C ARG A 4 -10.64 18.04 22.27
N CYS A 5 -9.95 16.94 22.54
CA CYS A 5 -8.70 16.59 21.85
C CYS A 5 -9.04 16.00 20.47
N ASN A 6 -8.79 16.80 19.43
CA ASN A 6 -9.06 16.56 18.02
C ASN A 6 -8.39 15.25 17.53
N GLN A 7 -9.13 14.35 16.89
CA GLN A 7 -8.67 13.01 16.48
C GLN A 7 -7.84 12.99 15.17
N GLN A 8 -6.97 13.96 14.91
CA GLN A 8 -6.17 13.95 13.68
C GLN A 8 -4.85 13.21 13.89
N GLY A 9 -4.89 11.87 13.79
CA GLY A 9 -3.71 11.08 13.47
C GLY A 9 -3.49 11.14 11.96
N LEU A 10 -2.54 11.96 11.51
CA LEU A 10 -2.09 12.03 10.11
C LEU A 10 -0.58 11.78 10.07
N PRO A 11 -0.10 10.83 9.26
CA PRO A 11 1.29 10.76 8.84
C PRO A 11 1.47 11.45 7.49
N LEU A 12 2.56 12.20 7.45
CA LEU A 12 3.02 13.07 6.39
C LEU A 12 3.70 12.29 5.26
N HIS A 13 3.45 12.68 4.01
CA HIS A 13 4.49 12.64 2.97
C HIS A 13 5.23 13.99 3.02
N PRO A 14 6.55 14.08 2.75
CA PRO A 14 7.29 15.34 2.88
C PRO A 14 6.87 16.48 1.94
N ARG A 15 5.95 16.24 0.98
CA ARG A 15 5.51 17.23 -0.02
C ARG A 15 4.03 17.15 -0.44
N GLY A 16 3.21 16.28 0.16
CA GLY A 16 1.80 16.11 -0.22
C GLY A 16 0.91 16.35 0.98
N GLU A 17 -0.12 17.17 0.82
CA GLU A 17 -1.10 17.45 1.87
C GLU A 17 -1.77 16.15 2.35
N PRO A 18 -2.18 16.07 3.63
CA PRO A 18 -2.82 14.88 4.17
C PRO A 18 -4.04 14.45 3.34
N GLY A 19 -3.99 13.24 2.79
CA GLY A 19 -5.06 12.70 1.96
C GLY A 19 -4.87 12.88 0.44
N GLU A 20 -3.72 13.40 0.01
CA GLU A 20 -3.43 13.51 -1.43
C GLU A 20 -3.12 12.14 -2.03
N MET A 21 -3.95 11.76 -3.01
CA MET A 21 -3.77 10.51 -3.74
C MET A 21 -2.54 10.63 -4.62
N VAL A 22 -1.65 9.64 -4.55
CA VAL A 22 -0.45 9.59 -5.39
C VAL A 22 -0.84 9.68 -6.87
N PRO A 23 -0.02 10.29 -7.75
CA PRO A 23 -0.26 10.29 -9.19
C PRO A 23 -0.49 8.87 -9.76
N TRP A 24 -1.15 8.83 -10.92
CA TRP A 24 -1.37 7.57 -11.64
C TRP A 24 -0.05 6.90 -12.00
N THR A 25 0.09 5.64 -11.59
CA THR A 25 1.22 4.78 -11.90
C THR A 25 0.81 3.76 -12.94
N TYR A 26 1.57 3.68 -14.03
CA TYR A 26 1.40 2.67 -15.09
C TYR A 26 2.51 1.64 -15.00
N LEU A 27 2.15 0.36 -14.84
CA LEU A 27 3.08 -0.75 -14.79
C LEU A 27 2.69 -1.82 -15.81
N GLY A 28 3.69 -2.53 -16.33
CA GLY A 28 3.47 -3.65 -17.23
C GLY A 28 4.57 -4.69 -17.14
N GLY A 29 4.14 -5.95 -17.07
CA GLY A 29 4.98 -7.14 -17.16
C GLY A 29 4.94 -7.74 -18.56
N ARG A 30 6.08 -8.20 -19.06
CA ARG A 30 6.21 -8.83 -20.40
C ARG A 30 6.75 -10.27 -20.38
N THR A 31 7.16 -10.77 -19.21
CA THR A 31 7.60 -12.16 -19.03
C THR A 31 6.87 -12.81 -17.87
N SER A 32 6.82 -14.15 -17.86
CA SER A 32 6.23 -14.93 -16.77
C SER A 32 6.93 -14.58 -15.45
N ALA A 33 6.18 -14.03 -14.50
CA ALA A 33 6.63 -13.62 -13.17
C ALA A 33 7.45 -12.31 -13.07
N THR A 34 7.18 -11.29 -13.90
CA THR A 34 7.65 -9.94 -13.54
C THR A 34 6.90 -9.44 -12.31
N THR A 35 7.62 -9.15 -11.25
CA THR A 35 7.09 -8.42 -10.09
C THR A 35 7.68 -7.03 -10.05
N VAL A 36 6.85 -6.03 -9.83
CA VAL A 36 7.27 -4.64 -9.67
C VAL A 36 7.04 -4.22 -8.23
N THR A 37 8.10 -3.76 -7.58
CA THR A 37 8.08 -3.32 -6.18
C THR A 37 8.17 -1.80 -6.13
N GLN A 38 7.49 -1.19 -5.16
CA GLN A 38 7.62 0.25 -4.89
C GLN A 38 9.08 0.60 -4.56
N PRO A 39 9.64 1.70 -5.13
CA PRO A 39 11.01 2.11 -4.83
C PRO A 39 11.16 2.51 -3.36
N THR A 40 12.36 2.33 -2.81
CA THR A 40 12.64 2.44 -1.36
C THR A 40 12.37 3.84 -0.81
N GLU A 41 12.61 4.88 -1.60
CA GLU A 41 12.34 6.27 -1.24
C GLU A 41 10.87 6.59 -0.99
N ASP A 42 9.96 5.75 -1.48
CA ASP A 42 8.50 5.92 -1.35
C ASP A 42 7.89 4.97 -0.30
N TRP A 43 8.71 4.22 0.44
CA TRP A 43 8.19 3.37 1.52
C TRP A 43 7.64 4.22 2.66
N LEU A 44 6.56 3.74 3.26
CA LEU A 44 5.87 4.43 4.34
C LEU A 44 6.43 3.98 5.69
N ASP A 45 6.64 4.93 6.61
CA ASP A 45 6.99 4.62 8.01
C ASP A 45 5.73 4.26 8.82
N GLY A 46 5.53 2.96 9.02
CA GLY A 46 4.44 2.36 9.79
C GLY A 46 4.70 2.24 11.29
N ALA A 47 5.92 2.48 11.78
CA ALA A 47 6.33 2.12 13.16
C ALA A 47 5.44 2.72 14.27
N PRO A 48 4.94 3.97 14.19
CA PRO A 48 4.11 4.53 15.25
C PRO A 48 2.61 4.26 15.07
N PHE A 49 2.21 3.42 14.12
CA PHE A 49 0.82 3.22 13.72
C PHE A 49 0.36 1.76 13.93
N ARG A 50 -0.93 1.59 14.23
CA ARG A 50 -1.54 0.25 14.38
C ARG A 50 -2.46 -0.14 13.23
N GLU A 51 -2.97 0.86 12.51
CA GLU A 51 -3.87 0.65 11.39
C GLU A 51 -3.34 1.41 10.17
N LEU A 52 -3.43 0.76 9.01
CA LEU A 52 -3.23 1.34 7.69
C LEU A 52 -4.58 1.33 6.97
N LEU A 53 -4.99 2.49 6.49
CA LEU A 53 -6.10 2.64 5.56
C LEU A 53 -5.51 2.85 4.18
N LEU A 54 -5.91 2.00 3.22
CA LEU A 54 -5.44 2.08 1.85
C LEU A 54 -6.63 2.29 0.92
N TYR A 55 -6.51 3.24 0.03
CA TYR A 55 -7.41 3.40 -1.11
C TYR A 55 -6.63 3.11 -2.37
N VAL A 56 -7.09 2.13 -3.13
CA VAL A 56 -6.50 1.75 -4.41
C VAL A 56 -7.52 2.08 -5.47
N ASP A 57 -7.16 2.92 -6.42
CA ASP A 57 -8.01 3.28 -7.55
C ASP A 57 -7.38 2.72 -8.82
N VAL A 58 -8.09 1.82 -9.50
CA VAL A 58 -7.62 1.12 -10.70
C VAL A 58 -8.36 1.68 -11.90
N LYS A 59 -7.63 2.29 -12.82
CA LYS A 59 -8.20 2.81 -14.06
C LYS A 59 -8.26 1.75 -15.14
N ASP A 60 -7.22 0.93 -15.27
CA ASP A 60 -7.10 -0.07 -16.32
C ASP A 60 -6.23 -1.23 -15.85
N PHE A 61 -6.51 -2.45 -16.30
CA PHE A 61 -5.68 -3.61 -16.02
C PHE A 61 -5.92 -4.72 -17.05
N ASP A 62 -4.95 -5.63 -17.18
CA ASP A 62 -5.02 -6.82 -18.02
C ASP A 62 -4.01 -7.86 -17.49
N GLY A 63 -4.26 -9.16 -17.73
CA GLY A 63 -3.35 -10.25 -17.33
C GLY A 63 -3.33 -10.58 -15.83
N SER A 64 -4.45 -10.41 -15.13
CA SER A 64 -4.63 -10.79 -13.71
C SER A 64 -3.49 -10.36 -12.76
N PRO A 65 -3.18 -9.05 -12.68
CA PRO A 65 -2.21 -8.56 -11.69
C PRO A 65 -2.79 -8.64 -10.27
N HIS A 66 -1.92 -8.95 -9.32
CA HIS A 66 -2.17 -8.92 -7.89
C HIS A 66 -1.42 -7.75 -7.26
N LEU A 67 -2.13 -7.02 -6.41
CA LEU A 67 -1.56 -6.03 -5.51
C LEU A 67 -1.29 -6.65 -4.15
N TYR A 68 -0.04 -6.53 -3.73
CA TYR A 68 0.42 -6.91 -2.42
C TYR A 68 0.76 -5.68 -1.62
N ILE A 69 0.29 -5.63 -0.38
CA ILE A 69 0.77 -4.68 0.62
C ILE A 69 1.64 -5.46 1.58
N GLN A 70 2.86 -5.01 1.77
CA GLN A 70 3.86 -5.72 2.54
C GLN A 70 4.41 -4.83 3.65
N THR A 71 4.87 -5.47 4.73
CA THR A 71 5.52 -4.78 5.85
C THR A 71 6.79 -5.50 6.29
N SER A 72 7.76 -4.75 6.80
CA SER A 72 9.03 -5.27 7.32
C SER A 72 9.55 -4.45 8.50
N CYS A 73 10.19 -5.11 9.46
CA CYS A 73 10.91 -4.46 10.56
C CYS A 73 12.29 -3.93 10.12
N VAL A 74 12.83 -4.47 9.02
CA VAL A 74 14.16 -4.14 8.48
C VAL A 74 14.03 -3.64 7.05
N GLU A 75 14.95 -2.77 6.63
CA GLU A 75 14.98 -2.21 5.28
C GLU A 75 15.62 -3.20 4.29
N ASP A 76 15.17 -4.45 4.32
CA ASP A 76 15.67 -5.53 3.47
C ASP A 76 14.51 -6.25 2.77
N GLU A 77 14.69 -6.53 1.48
CA GLU A 77 13.69 -7.16 0.60
C GLU A 77 13.19 -8.50 1.16
N SER A 78 14.08 -9.28 1.78
CA SER A 78 13.75 -10.60 2.31
C SER A 78 12.91 -10.54 3.59
N GLY A 79 12.91 -9.39 4.28
CA GLY A 79 12.14 -9.17 5.51
C GLY A 79 10.66 -8.84 5.29
N PHE A 80 10.24 -8.62 4.04
CA PHE A 80 8.87 -8.20 3.74
C PHE A 80 7.87 -9.35 3.82
N VAL A 81 6.88 -9.20 4.69
CA VAL A 81 5.74 -10.11 4.85
C VAL A 81 4.48 -9.46 4.27
N THR A 82 3.67 -10.26 3.58
CA THR A 82 2.41 -9.79 2.97
C THR A 82 1.32 -9.59 4.03
N MET A 83 0.76 -8.37 4.06
CA MET A 83 -0.41 -8.01 4.87
C MET A 83 -1.72 -8.09 4.08
N VAL A 84 -1.67 -7.74 2.79
CA VAL A 84 -2.81 -7.79 1.87
C VAL A 84 -2.34 -8.45 0.59
N ASP A 85 -3.11 -9.41 0.10
CA ASP A 85 -3.02 -9.98 -1.24
C ASP A 85 -4.37 -9.75 -1.92
N HIS A 86 -4.38 -8.99 -3.01
CA HIS A 86 -5.59 -8.66 -3.72
C HIS A 86 -5.41 -8.84 -5.23
N ALA A 87 -6.17 -9.79 -5.79
CA ALA A 87 -6.34 -9.90 -7.24
C ALA A 87 -7.09 -8.68 -7.78
N LEU A 88 -6.51 -7.97 -8.73
CA LEU A 88 -7.17 -6.85 -9.40
C LEU A 88 -8.17 -7.42 -10.42
N THR A 89 -9.45 -7.48 -10.03
CA THR A 89 -10.54 -8.09 -10.84
C THR A 89 -11.51 -7.07 -11.44
N GLY A 90 -11.34 -5.79 -11.14
CA GLY A 90 -12.27 -4.75 -11.58
C GLY A 90 -11.66 -3.36 -11.58
N HIS A 91 -12.32 -2.44 -12.28
CA HIS A 91 -11.96 -1.03 -12.30
C HIS A 91 -12.61 -0.30 -11.12
N GLY A 92 -12.03 0.84 -10.74
CA GLY A 92 -12.54 1.74 -9.72
C GLY A 92 -11.78 1.65 -8.39
N ARG A 93 -12.42 2.17 -7.34
CA ARG A 93 -11.79 2.39 -6.04
C ARG A 93 -12.14 1.29 -5.06
N THR A 94 -11.12 0.62 -4.55
CA THR A 94 -11.21 -0.35 -3.46
C THR A 94 -10.60 0.23 -2.20
N PHE A 95 -11.24 -0.02 -1.06
CA PHE A 95 -10.78 0.40 0.26
C PHE A 95 -10.31 -0.82 1.07
N TYR A 96 -9.14 -0.69 1.68
CA TYR A 96 -8.59 -1.67 2.60
C TYR A 96 -8.37 -1.04 3.96
N LYS A 97 -8.86 -1.72 4.98
CA LYS A 97 -8.47 -1.47 6.36
C LYS A 97 -7.55 -2.61 6.79
N VAL A 98 -6.28 -2.31 6.96
CA VAL A 98 -5.27 -3.26 7.41
C VAL A 98 -4.94 -2.95 8.86
N ALA A 99 -5.40 -3.80 9.77
CA ALA A 99 -5.05 -3.71 11.18
C ALA A 99 -3.83 -4.58 11.47
N SER A 100 -2.95 -4.11 12.35
CA SER A 100 -1.89 -4.95 12.92
C SER A 100 -2.52 -6.19 13.56
N SER A 101 -1.93 -7.35 13.30
CA SER A 101 -2.32 -8.63 13.89
C SER A 101 -1.14 -9.26 14.63
N ASP A 102 -1.40 -10.28 15.45
CA ASP A 102 -0.33 -11.01 16.15
C ASP A 102 0.55 -11.80 15.15
N THR A 103 -0.02 -12.22 14.01
CA THR A 103 0.69 -12.96 12.96
C THR A 103 1.49 -12.10 12.01
N VAL A 104 1.00 -10.88 11.71
CA VAL A 104 1.68 -9.90 10.87
C VAL A 104 1.52 -8.53 11.53
N PRO A 105 2.46 -8.14 12.42
CA PRO A 105 2.40 -6.85 13.07
C PRO A 105 2.68 -5.74 12.06
N MET A 106 2.06 -4.58 12.25
CA MET A 106 2.45 -3.38 11.51
C MET A 106 3.89 -3.02 11.87
N ALA A 107 4.79 -3.10 10.90
CA ALA A 107 6.19 -2.82 11.09
C ALA A 107 6.58 -1.45 10.52
N ARG A 108 7.87 -1.10 10.65
CA ARG A 108 8.39 0.22 10.27
C ARG A 108 8.26 0.48 8.78
N PHE A 109 8.59 -0.48 7.92
CA PHE A 109 8.59 -0.27 6.49
C PHE A 109 7.32 -0.86 5.91
N VAL A 110 6.53 -0.06 5.19
CA VAL A 110 5.32 -0.50 4.50
C VAL A 110 5.42 -0.09 3.04
N ARG A 111 5.07 -1.02 2.15
CA ARG A 111 5.13 -0.78 0.70
C ARG A 111 4.06 -1.54 -0.05
N TRP A 112 3.87 -1.18 -1.32
CA TRP A 112 3.13 -2.01 -2.27
C TRP A 112 4.07 -2.79 -3.21
N ARG A 113 3.57 -3.89 -3.75
CA ARG A 113 4.18 -4.70 -4.81
C ARG A 113 3.09 -5.19 -5.75
N ILE A 114 3.33 -5.15 -7.06
CA ILE A 114 2.44 -5.77 -8.07
C ILE A 114 3.14 -7.00 -8.64
N ALA A 115 2.40 -8.11 -8.78
CA ALA A 115 2.85 -9.26 -9.56
C ALA A 115 1.70 -9.78 -10.42
N GLY A 116 1.96 -10.17 -11.66
CA GLY A 116 0.97 -10.88 -12.48
C GLY A 116 1.24 -12.37 -12.53
N ALA A 117 0.16 -13.15 -12.59
CA ALA A 117 0.22 -14.60 -12.71
C ALA A 117 0.57 -15.07 -14.14
N SER A 118 0.30 -14.24 -15.17
CA SER A 118 0.53 -14.55 -16.59
C SER A 118 1.80 -13.89 -17.15
N ALA A 119 2.25 -14.38 -18.32
CA ALA A 119 3.43 -13.88 -19.01
C ALA A 119 3.36 -12.40 -19.42
N GLN A 120 2.15 -11.86 -19.57
CA GLN A 120 1.93 -10.45 -19.82
C GLN A 120 0.82 -9.94 -18.93
N TRP A 121 1.05 -8.81 -18.29
CA TRP A 121 0.08 -8.10 -17.48
C TRP A 121 0.35 -6.59 -17.56
N ARG A 122 -0.68 -5.78 -17.31
CA ARG A 122 -0.54 -4.33 -17.19
C ARG A 122 -1.55 -3.80 -16.18
N VAL A 123 -1.22 -2.70 -15.53
CA VAL A 123 -2.12 -2.02 -14.60
C VAL A 123 -1.83 -0.53 -14.60
N THR A 124 -2.90 0.27 -14.56
CA THR A 124 -2.85 1.70 -14.25
C THR A 124 -3.60 1.92 -12.95
N PHE A 125 -2.89 2.27 -11.90
CA PHE A 125 -3.47 2.44 -10.56
C PHE A 125 -2.86 3.64 -9.84
N ARG A 126 -3.53 4.07 -8.77
CA ARG A 126 -2.98 5.00 -7.79
C ARG A 126 -3.35 4.54 -6.40
N VAL A 127 -2.52 4.89 -5.44
CA VAL A 127 -2.67 4.48 -4.05
C VAL A 127 -2.72 5.73 -3.18
N LEU A 128 -3.62 5.73 -2.21
CA LEU A 128 -3.61 6.65 -1.09
C LEU A 128 -3.51 5.83 0.18
N ALA A 129 -2.49 6.10 0.99
CA ALA A 129 -2.30 5.48 2.28
C ALA A 129 -2.54 6.51 3.39
N ALA A 130 -3.26 6.12 4.43
CA ALA A 130 -3.42 6.88 5.66
C ALA A 130 -3.17 5.96 6.85
N LEU A 131 -2.20 6.30 7.70
CA LEU A 131 -1.91 5.51 8.89
C LEU A 131 -2.56 6.15 10.13
N LYS A 132 -3.06 5.31 11.04
CA LYS A 132 -3.77 5.78 12.24
C LYS A 132 -2.98 5.43 13.50
N ARG A 133 -2.74 6.47 14.31
CA ARG A 133 -1.92 6.38 15.52
C ARG A 133 -2.69 5.68 16.63
N GLN A 134 -1.98 4.90 17.44
CA GLN A 134 -2.52 4.35 18.67
C GLN A 134 -2.86 5.50 19.63
N ARG A 135 -4.10 5.54 20.12
CA ARG A 135 -4.50 6.43 21.22
C ARG A 135 -4.05 5.87 22.55
#